data_AF-A0A9E4KE95-F1
#
_entry.id   AF-A0A9E4KE95-F1
#
_cell.length_a   1.000
_cell.length_b   1.000
_cell.length_c   1.000
_cell.angle_alpha   90.00
_cell.angle_beta   90.00
_cell.angle_gamma   90.00
#
_symmetry.space_group_name_H-M   'P 1'
#
loop_
_entity.id
_entity.type
_entity.pdbx_description
1 polymer ?
#
loop_
_entity_poly.entity_id
_entity_poly.type
_entity_poly.pdbx_seq_one_letter_code
_entity_poly.pdbx_strand_id
1 'polypeptide(L)'
;ESEPGTFKDRAIMDSHPELVVEGILIACRAVGADRAIIYIRHEYGAQARRLARAIDRARKARLVGTKNTPLLEIFTSPGGYICGEETALLEVLEDKRAQPRDKPPFPGTAGLFGKPTLINNVETFALIPAVLKKGAAWFTSFGRNGANGFKVVGVSGAVRKPGVYEVEFG
;
A
#
# COMPACT_ATOMS: atom_id res chain seq x y z
N GLU A 1 -5.58 -6.28 -1.84
CA GLU A 1 -7.04 -6.06 -2.02
C GLU A 1 -7.69 -7.32 -2.61
N SER A 2 -8.14 -8.25 -1.77
CA SER A 2 -8.78 -9.51 -2.20
C SER A 2 -10.18 -9.68 -1.62
N GLU A 3 -10.63 -8.79 -0.74
CA GLU A 3 -11.93 -8.83 -0.09
C GLU A 3 -13.06 -8.48 -1.07
N PRO A 4 -14.12 -9.30 -1.16
CA PRO A 4 -15.27 -9.01 -2.02
C PRO A 4 -15.87 -7.63 -1.75
N GLY A 5 -16.27 -6.94 -2.82
CA GLY A 5 -16.80 -5.56 -2.72
C GLY A 5 -15.73 -4.47 -2.51
N THR A 6 -14.46 -4.84 -2.35
CA THR A 6 -13.35 -3.87 -2.17
C THR A 6 -12.57 -3.71 -3.48
N PHE A 7 -12.52 -2.48 -3.99
CA PHE A 7 -11.85 -2.11 -5.26
C PHE A 7 -11.30 -0.67 -5.23
N LYS A 8 -11.03 -0.15 -4.03
CA LYS A 8 -10.50 1.19 -3.77
C LYS A 8 -9.02 1.29 -4.15
N ASP A 9 -8.21 0.28 -3.80
CA ASP A 9 -6.77 0.30 -4.01
C ASP A 9 -6.48 0.17 -5.51
N ARG A 10 -7.26 -0.65 -6.20
CA ARG A 10 -7.28 -0.69 -7.67
C ARG A 10 -7.46 0.70 -8.27
N ALA A 11 -8.48 1.44 -7.85
CA ALA A 11 -8.77 2.77 -8.39
C ALA A 11 -7.66 3.78 -8.10
N ILE A 12 -7.05 3.71 -6.92
CA ILE A 12 -5.88 4.52 -6.55
C ILE A 12 -4.70 4.20 -7.47
N MET A 13 -4.38 2.91 -7.68
CA MET A 13 -3.26 2.51 -8.57
C MET A 13 -3.54 2.80 -10.05
N ASP A 14 -4.82 2.79 -10.47
CA ASP A 14 -5.20 3.12 -11.84
C ASP A 14 -5.05 4.62 -12.14
N SER A 15 -5.39 5.48 -11.16
CA SER A 15 -5.48 6.93 -11.33
C SER A 15 -4.23 7.68 -10.87
N HIS A 16 -3.63 7.25 -9.76
CA HIS A 16 -2.55 7.95 -9.06
C HIS A 16 -1.42 7.01 -8.57
N PRO A 17 -0.83 6.18 -9.45
CA PRO A 17 0.26 5.27 -9.05
C PRO A 17 1.51 6.00 -8.53
N GLU A 18 1.74 7.25 -8.95
CA GLU A 18 2.86 8.07 -8.48
C GLU A 18 2.74 8.44 -7.00
N LEU A 19 1.53 8.70 -6.51
CA LEU A 19 1.29 8.99 -5.08
C LEU A 19 1.60 7.78 -4.21
N VAL A 20 1.27 6.57 -4.69
CA VAL A 20 1.61 5.32 -4.00
C VAL A 20 3.14 5.18 -3.91
N VAL A 21 3.84 5.38 -5.03
CA VAL A 21 5.31 5.29 -5.07
C VAL A 21 5.95 6.35 -4.16
N GLU A 22 5.53 7.61 -4.26
CA GLU A 22 6.06 8.69 -3.41
C GLU A 22 5.84 8.41 -1.92
N GLY A 23 4.64 7.96 -1.54
CA GLY A 23 4.33 7.57 -0.17
C GLY A 23 5.21 6.44 0.36
N ILE A 24 5.49 5.43 -0.46
CA ILE A 24 6.41 4.34 -0.10
C ILE A 24 7.83 4.87 0.12
N LEU A 25 8.34 5.73 -0.77
CA LEU A 25 9.69 6.28 -0.64
C LEU A 25 9.85 7.15 0.61
N ILE A 26 8.83 7.94 0.92
CA ILE A 26 8.76 8.72 2.17
C ILE A 26 8.78 7.78 3.38
N ALA A 27 7.96 6.74 3.37
CA ALA A 27 7.92 5.77 4.46
C ALA A 27 9.27 5.05 4.64
N CYS A 28 9.91 4.62 3.55
CA CYS A 28 11.25 4.04 3.58
C CYS A 28 12.24 4.97 4.28
N ARG A 29 12.23 6.27 3.93
CA ARG A 29 13.08 7.26 4.58
C ARG A 29 12.76 7.43 6.06
N ALA A 30 11.48 7.42 6.43
CA ALA A 30 11.04 7.60 7.81
C ALA A 30 11.47 6.44 8.73
N VAL A 31 11.44 5.20 8.23
CA VAL A 31 11.79 4.00 9.01
C VAL A 31 13.20 3.47 8.75
N GLY A 32 13.96 4.11 7.85
CA GLY A 32 15.31 3.67 7.47
C GLY A 32 15.33 2.36 6.67
N ALA A 33 14.30 2.08 5.87
CA ALA A 33 14.26 0.86 5.05
C ALA A 33 15.01 1.05 3.72
N ASP A 34 15.95 0.15 3.45
CA ASP A 34 16.71 0.10 2.19
C ASP A 34 15.98 -0.65 1.05
N ARG A 35 14.89 -1.36 1.37
CA ARG A 35 14.09 -2.12 0.40
C ARG A 35 12.60 -1.98 0.70
N ALA A 36 11.81 -1.88 -0.36
CA ALA A 36 10.36 -1.96 -0.32
C ALA A 36 9.83 -2.85 -1.44
N ILE A 37 8.74 -3.56 -1.14
CA ILE A 37 8.10 -4.51 -2.05
C ILE A 37 6.63 -4.15 -2.13
N ILE A 38 6.12 -3.90 -3.34
CA ILE A 38 4.69 -3.79 -3.60
C ILE A 38 4.18 -5.20 -3.92
N TYR A 39 3.53 -5.81 -2.95
CA TYR A 39 2.85 -7.09 -3.13
C TYR A 39 1.49 -6.87 -3.80
N ILE A 40 1.36 -7.27 -5.06
CA ILE A 40 0.16 -7.05 -5.87
C ILE A 40 -0.50 -8.37 -6.23
N ARG A 41 -1.83 -8.43 -6.16
CA ARG A 41 -2.57 -9.64 -6.56
C ARG A 41 -2.39 -9.96 -8.05
N HIS A 42 -2.33 -11.24 -8.42
CA HIS A 42 -2.11 -11.68 -9.79
C HIS A 42 -3.11 -11.13 -10.82
N GLU A 43 -4.36 -10.88 -10.42
CA GLU A 43 -5.38 -10.38 -11.33
C GLU A 43 -5.18 -8.90 -11.71
N TYR A 44 -4.30 -8.18 -11.00
CA TYR A 44 -4.08 -6.73 -11.17
C TYR A 44 -2.88 -6.42 -12.08
N GLY A 45 -2.75 -7.15 -13.19
CA GLY A 45 -1.65 -6.98 -14.13
C GLY A 45 -1.57 -5.59 -14.77
N ALA A 46 -2.71 -4.92 -14.97
CA ALA A 46 -2.73 -3.54 -15.49
C ALA A 46 -2.17 -2.54 -14.46
N GLN A 47 -2.54 -2.69 -13.20
CA GLN A 47 -2.08 -1.85 -12.08
C GLN A 47 -0.60 -2.09 -11.81
N ALA A 48 -0.13 -3.35 -11.88
CA ALA A 48 1.29 -3.68 -11.80
C ALA A 48 2.11 -2.94 -12.88
N ARG A 49 1.62 -2.90 -14.14
CA ARG A 49 2.27 -2.14 -15.22
C ARG A 49 2.26 -0.63 -14.98
N ARG A 50 1.20 -0.08 -14.38
CA ARG A 50 1.12 1.35 -14.02
C ARG A 50 2.12 1.72 -12.93
N LEU A 51 2.17 0.92 -11.87
CA LEU A 51 3.15 1.07 -10.80
C LEU A 51 4.57 0.91 -11.34
N ALA A 52 4.85 -0.07 -12.20
CA ALA A 52 6.16 -0.25 -12.80
C ALA A 52 6.61 1.02 -13.56
N ARG A 53 5.72 1.65 -14.34
CA ARG A 53 6.01 2.93 -15.01
C ARG A 53 6.25 4.07 -14.02
N ALA A 54 5.53 4.13 -12.90
CA ALA A 54 5.76 5.10 -11.84
C ALA A 54 7.13 4.90 -11.17
N ILE A 55 7.49 3.65 -10.85
CA ILE A 55 8.80 3.28 -10.32
C ILE A 55 9.91 3.64 -11.32
N ASP A 56 9.73 3.39 -12.61
CA ASP A 56 10.72 3.75 -13.63
C ASP A 56 10.94 5.25 -13.74
N ARG A 57 9.89 6.07 -13.58
CA ARG A 57 10.06 7.52 -13.48
C ARG A 57 10.84 7.92 -12.23
N ALA A 58 10.56 7.31 -11.09
CA ALA A 58 11.32 7.53 -9.85
C ALA A 58 12.79 7.10 -9.99
N ARG A 59 13.08 5.99 -10.67
CA ARG A 59 14.44 5.54 -11.01
C ARG A 59 15.15 6.56 -11.91
N LYS A 60 14.50 7.04 -12.97
CA LYS A 60 15.04 8.09 -13.86
C LYS A 60 15.34 9.39 -13.11
N ALA A 61 14.53 9.72 -12.10
CA ALA A 61 14.76 10.85 -11.19
C ALA A 61 15.79 10.57 -10.08
N ARG A 62 16.43 9.38 -10.07
CA ARG A 62 17.42 8.95 -9.05
C ARG A 62 16.84 8.88 -7.62
N LEU A 63 15.55 8.61 -7.49
CA LEU A 63 14.87 8.44 -6.19
C LEU A 63 14.77 6.99 -5.73
N VAL A 64 15.11 6.03 -6.60
CA VAL A 64 15.04 4.58 -6.36
C VAL A 64 16.27 3.90 -6.94
N GLY A 65 16.85 2.95 -6.21
CA GLY A 65 17.92 2.07 -6.70
C GLY A 65 19.26 2.75 -6.98
N THR A 66 19.47 3.93 -6.41
CA THR A 66 20.76 4.64 -6.36
C THR A 66 21.36 4.62 -4.96
N LYS A 67 22.61 5.07 -4.80
CA LYS A 67 23.28 5.16 -3.50
C LYS A 67 22.44 6.02 -2.53
N ASN A 68 22.13 5.47 -1.35
CA ASN A 68 21.29 6.09 -0.30
C ASN A 68 19.79 6.23 -0.66
N THR A 69 19.29 5.46 -1.62
CA THR A 69 17.85 5.38 -1.93
C THR A 69 17.40 3.92 -1.87
N PRO A 70 16.13 3.65 -1.51
CA PRO A 70 15.67 2.28 -1.38
C PRO A 70 15.59 1.57 -2.74
N LEU A 71 15.72 0.26 -2.73
CA LEU A 71 15.28 -0.61 -3.82
C LEU A 71 13.77 -0.79 -3.73
N LEU A 72 13.07 -0.59 -4.85
CA LEU A 72 11.62 -0.76 -4.94
C LEU A 72 11.26 -1.74 -6.05
N GLU A 73 10.55 -2.79 -5.67
CA GLU A 73 10.18 -3.92 -6.52
C GLU A 73 8.69 -4.23 -6.43
N ILE A 74 8.15 -4.87 -7.47
CA ILE A 74 6.78 -5.36 -7.49
C ILE A 74 6.85 -6.88 -7.43
N PHE A 75 6.15 -7.46 -6.46
CA PHE A 75 5.95 -8.89 -6.35
C PHE A 75 4.50 -9.24 -6.69
N THR A 76 4.31 -10.08 -7.70
CA THR A 76 2.97 -10.56 -8.09
C THR A 76 2.63 -11.80 -7.27
N SER A 77 1.60 -11.70 -6.44
CA SER A 77 1.04 -12.79 -5.64
C SER A 77 0.73 -14.02 -6.49
N PRO A 78 0.95 -15.25 -6.00
CA PRO A 78 0.51 -16.48 -6.68
C PRO A 78 -1.01 -16.70 -6.60
N GLY A 79 -1.75 -15.80 -5.93
CA GLY A 79 -3.20 -15.91 -5.73
C GLY A 79 -3.59 -16.50 -4.38
N GLY A 80 -4.86 -16.37 -4.03
CA GLY A 80 -5.41 -16.75 -2.73
C GLY A 80 -5.80 -15.54 -1.87
N TYR A 81 -6.99 -15.60 -1.26
CA TYR A 81 -7.49 -14.55 -0.36
C TYR A 81 -6.56 -14.33 0.84
N ILE A 82 -6.10 -15.43 1.44
CA ILE A 82 -5.24 -15.42 2.63
C ILE A 82 -3.90 -14.70 2.40
N CYS A 83 -3.42 -14.65 1.16
CA CYS A 83 -2.20 -13.93 0.79
C CYS A 83 -2.29 -12.40 0.97
N GLY A 84 -3.49 -11.88 1.24
CA GLY A 84 -3.71 -10.48 1.62
C GLY A 84 -3.55 -10.21 3.12
N GLU A 85 -3.50 -11.24 3.95
CA GLU A 85 -3.21 -11.09 5.39
C GLU A 85 -1.73 -10.75 5.57
N GLU A 86 -1.45 -9.79 6.46
CA GLU A 86 -0.14 -9.19 6.66
C GLU A 86 1.00 -10.21 6.84
N THR A 87 0.80 -11.21 7.71
CA THR A 87 1.85 -12.20 8.03
C THR A 87 1.90 -13.37 7.05
N ALA A 88 0.77 -13.80 6.49
CA ALA A 88 0.74 -14.79 5.43
C ALA A 88 1.41 -14.27 4.14
N LEU A 89 1.29 -12.97 3.87
CA LEU A 89 1.99 -12.30 2.78
C LEU A 89 3.51 -12.42 2.94
N LEU A 90 4.04 -12.29 4.16
CA LEU A 90 5.46 -12.47 4.44
C LEU A 90 5.94 -13.88 4.12
N GLU A 91 5.17 -14.91 4.50
CA GLU A 91 5.49 -16.30 4.15
C GLU A 91 5.59 -16.48 2.63
N VAL A 92 4.66 -15.91 1.87
CA VAL A 92 4.70 -16.00 0.40
C VAL A 92 5.93 -15.31 -0.19
N LEU A 93 6.32 -14.15 0.36
CA LEU A 93 7.54 -13.46 -0.07
C LEU A 93 8.82 -14.24 0.27
N GLU A 94 8.76 -15.16 1.24
CA GLU A 94 9.83 -16.07 1.62
C GLU A 94 9.75 -17.43 0.90
N ASP A 95 8.91 -17.53 -0.14
CA ASP A 95 8.68 -18.76 -0.92
C ASP A 95 8.11 -19.92 -0.08
N LYS A 96 7.29 -19.57 0.92
CA LYS A 96 6.58 -20.53 1.78
C LYS A 96 5.08 -20.49 1.53
N ARG A 97 4.38 -21.48 2.10
CA ARG A 97 2.92 -21.53 2.06
C ARG A 97 2.32 -20.32 2.78
N ALA A 98 1.29 -19.72 2.20
CA ALA A 98 0.57 -18.58 2.77
C ALA A 98 -0.19 -18.97 4.06
N GLN A 99 0.52 -19.08 5.16
CA GLN A 99 -0.01 -19.34 6.50
C GLN A 99 0.31 -18.15 7.39
N PRO A 100 -0.68 -17.57 8.09
CA PRO A 100 -0.41 -16.50 9.05
C PRO A 100 0.60 -16.94 10.11
N ARG A 101 1.47 -16.03 10.52
CA ARG A 101 2.41 -16.24 11.62
C ARG A 101 1.71 -15.96 12.95
N ASP A 102 2.09 -16.69 13.99
CA ASP A 102 1.70 -16.36 15.35
C ASP A 102 2.28 -15.00 15.77
N LYS A 103 1.46 -14.19 16.44
CA LYS A 103 1.86 -12.92 17.04
C LYS A 103 1.82 -13.09 18.56
N PRO A 104 2.88 -12.80 19.33
CA PRO A 104 4.22 -12.31 18.93
C PRO A 104 5.16 -13.42 18.36
N PRO A 105 6.24 -13.05 17.61
CA PRO A 105 6.72 -11.67 17.37
C PRO A 105 5.93 -10.92 16.30
N PHE A 106 5.77 -9.60 16.49
CA PHE A 106 5.13 -8.74 15.49
C PHE A 106 6.08 -8.43 14.32
N PRO A 107 5.55 -8.20 13.09
CA PRO A 107 6.38 -7.91 11.91
C PRO A 107 7.33 -6.73 12.08
N GLY A 108 6.94 -5.70 12.84
CA GLY A 108 7.78 -4.55 13.16
C GLY A 108 9.06 -4.90 13.94
N THR A 109 9.09 -6.05 14.62
CA THR A 109 10.28 -6.57 15.31
C THR A 109 10.98 -7.66 14.48
N ALA A 110 10.20 -8.62 13.97
CA ALA A 110 10.71 -9.74 13.17
C ALA A 110 9.70 -10.13 12.09
N GLY A 111 9.80 -9.49 10.93
CA GLY A 111 8.97 -9.72 9.75
C GLY A 111 9.73 -10.48 8.66
N LEU A 112 9.82 -9.88 7.47
CA LEU A 112 10.43 -10.47 6.29
C LEU A 112 11.90 -10.83 6.53
N PHE A 113 12.26 -12.10 6.33
CA PHE A 113 13.59 -12.66 6.60
C PHE A 113 14.09 -12.35 8.02
N GLY A 114 13.17 -12.28 8.99
CA GLY A 114 13.46 -11.96 10.39
C GLY A 114 13.88 -10.50 10.64
N LYS A 115 13.70 -9.60 9.66
CA LYS A 115 14.03 -8.16 9.81
C LYS A 115 12.79 -7.36 10.25
N PRO A 116 12.97 -6.24 10.98
CA PRO A 116 11.90 -5.26 11.20
C PRO A 116 11.23 -4.87 9.88
N THR A 117 9.93 -5.11 9.76
CA THR A 117 9.19 -4.91 8.51
C THR A 117 7.93 -4.09 8.77
N LEU A 118 7.81 -2.97 8.06
CA LEU A 118 6.59 -2.15 8.03
C LEU A 118 5.70 -2.62 6.88
N ILE A 119 4.46 -2.99 7.19
CA ILE A 119 3.46 -3.40 6.19
C ILE A 119 2.28 -2.44 6.30
N ASN A 120 1.84 -1.89 5.16
CA ASN A 120 0.73 -0.95 5.12
C ASN A 120 -0.07 -1.09 3.83
N ASN A 121 -1.33 -0.63 3.87
CA ASN A 121 -2.21 -0.62 2.71
C ASN A 121 -1.80 0.45 1.69
N VAL A 122 -2.15 0.22 0.42
CA VAL A 122 -1.89 1.16 -0.71
C VAL A 122 -2.47 2.55 -0.43
N GLU A 123 -3.70 2.62 0.08
CA GLU A 123 -4.35 3.88 0.44
C GLU A 123 -3.57 4.65 1.49
N THR A 124 -3.08 3.97 2.53
CA THR A 124 -2.25 4.61 3.57
C THR A 124 -1.04 5.29 2.94
N PHE A 125 -0.29 4.60 2.07
CA PHE A 125 0.86 5.19 1.39
C PHE A 125 0.45 6.35 0.47
N ALA A 126 -0.63 6.20 -0.30
CA ALA A 126 -1.09 7.25 -1.22
C ALA A 126 -1.50 8.55 -0.50
N LEU A 127 -1.91 8.47 0.77
CA LEU A 127 -2.27 9.62 1.60
C LEU A 127 -1.06 10.38 2.17
N ILE A 128 0.06 9.69 2.40
CA ILE A 128 1.25 10.27 3.05
C ILE A 128 1.72 11.57 2.38
N PRO A 129 1.88 11.66 1.04
CA PRO A 129 2.33 12.89 0.39
C PRO A 129 1.40 14.08 0.67
N ALA A 130 0.09 13.86 0.66
CA ALA A 130 -0.89 14.91 0.91
C ALA A 130 -0.82 15.41 2.36
N VAL A 131 -0.73 14.49 3.33
CA VAL A 131 -0.62 14.82 4.76
C VAL A 131 0.68 15.57 5.04
N LEU A 132 1.80 15.15 4.47
CA LEU A 132 3.08 15.86 4.66
C LEU A 132 3.09 17.25 4.03
N LYS A 133 2.49 17.38 2.84
CA LYS A 133 2.44 18.67 2.13
C LYS A 133 1.52 19.68 2.81
N LYS A 134 0.38 19.24 3.34
CA LYS A 134 -0.66 20.12 3.90
C LYS A 134 -0.65 20.19 5.43
N GLY A 135 0.10 19.32 6.08
CA GLY A 135 0.22 19.23 7.53
C GLY A 135 -0.85 18.36 8.19
N ALA A 136 -0.55 17.87 9.40
CA ALA A 136 -1.44 17.00 10.16
C ALA A 136 -2.78 17.69 10.51
N ALA A 137 -2.74 18.99 10.84
CA ALA A 137 -3.94 19.77 11.17
C ALA A 137 -4.96 19.80 10.02
N TRP A 138 -4.50 19.81 8.76
CA TRP A 138 -5.37 19.69 7.59
C TRP A 138 -6.02 18.31 7.50
N PHE A 139 -5.29 17.24 7.80
CA PHE A 139 -5.87 15.89 7.77
C PHE A 139 -6.90 15.72 8.89
N THR A 140 -6.59 16.19 10.10
CA THR A 140 -7.50 16.09 11.26
C THR A 140 -8.64 17.11 11.24
N SER A 141 -8.65 18.07 10.31
CA SER A 141 -9.82 18.93 10.12
C SER A 141 -10.97 18.23 9.40
N PHE A 142 -10.72 17.05 8.81
CA PHE A 142 -11.75 16.18 8.26
C PHE A 142 -12.09 15.06 9.24
N GLY A 143 -13.27 14.49 9.03
CA GLY A 143 -13.80 13.38 9.82
C GLY A 143 -14.84 13.84 10.83
N ARG A 144 -15.63 12.89 11.32
CA ARG A 144 -16.77 13.16 12.21
C ARG A 144 -16.74 12.20 13.40
N ASN A 145 -17.46 12.56 14.46
CA ASN A 145 -17.62 11.69 15.63
C ASN A 145 -16.28 11.23 16.27
N GLY A 146 -15.26 12.09 16.23
CA GLY A 146 -13.93 11.79 16.78
C GLY A 146 -13.00 11.00 15.84
N ALA A 147 -13.47 10.62 14.64
CA ALA A 147 -12.61 10.13 13.57
C ALA A 147 -11.89 11.28 12.87
N ASN A 148 -10.70 11.00 12.33
CA ASN A 148 -9.85 11.97 11.63
C ASN A 148 -9.60 11.54 10.19
N GLY A 149 -9.62 12.51 9.28
CA GLY A 149 -9.26 12.32 7.89
C GLY A 149 -10.40 11.88 7.00
N PHE A 150 -10.02 11.27 5.88
CA PHE A 150 -10.92 10.81 4.84
C PHE A 150 -10.56 9.38 4.44
N LYS A 151 -11.51 8.72 3.78
CA LYS A 151 -11.45 7.32 3.44
C LYS A 151 -11.92 7.13 2.01
N VAL A 152 -11.22 6.30 1.26
CA VAL A 152 -11.67 5.82 -0.03
C VAL A 152 -12.53 4.57 0.18
N VAL A 153 -13.77 4.61 -0.28
CA VAL A 153 -14.76 3.55 -0.12
C VAL A 153 -15.24 3.05 -1.50
N GLY A 154 -15.40 1.73 -1.61
CA GLY A 154 -16.02 1.08 -2.76
C GLY A 154 -17.50 0.84 -2.50
N VAL A 155 -18.36 1.25 -3.42
CA VAL A 155 -19.82 1.07 -3.34
C VAL A 155 -20.27 0.18 -4.49
N SER A 156 -20.85 -0.98 -4.17
CA SER A 156 -21.33 -1.98 -5.13
C SER A 156 -22.68 -2.58 -4.70
N GLY A 157 -23.39 -3.20 -5.63
CA GLY A 157 -24.69 -3.86 -5.38
C GLY A 157 -25.86 -3.13 -6.05
N ALA A 158 -27.07 -3.34 -5.53
CA ALA A 158 -28.31 -2.74 -6.05
C ALA A 158 -28.46 -1.27 -5.63
N VAL A 159 -27.59 -0.41 -6.17
CA VAL A 159 -27.54 1.03 -5.88
C VAL A 159 -27.55 1.85 -7.16
N ARG A 160 -28.06 3.07 -7.10
CA ARG A 160 -28.19 3.95 -8.29
C ARG A 160 -26.84 4.33 -8.93
N LYS A 161 -25.80 4.51 -8.11
CA LYS A 161 -24.46 4.94 -8.55
C LYS A 161 -23.39 4.13 -7.81
N PRO A 162 -23.00 2.95 -8.33
CA PRO A 162 -21.84 2.23 -7.81
C PRO A 162 -20.55 2.94 -8.23
N GLY A 163 -19.47 2.75 -7.48
CA GLY A 163 -18.19 3.38 -7.78
C GLY A 163 -17.27 3.49 -6.58
N VAL A 164 -16.19 4.24 -6.76
CA VAL A 164 -15.23 4.58 -5.71
C VAL A 164 -15.44 6.04 -5.32
N TYR A 165 -15.55 6.29 -4.02
CA TYR A 165 -15.78 7.62 -3.47
C TYR A 165 -14.76 7.92 -2.38
N GLU A 166 -14.21 9.14 -2.39
CA GLU A 166 -13.50 9.69 -1.25
C GLU A 166 -14.52 10.41 -0.36
N VAL A 167 -14.56 10.04 0.92
CA VAL A 167 -15.52 10.57 1.90
C VAL A 167 -14.79 10.95 3.18
N GLU A 168 -15.32 11.91 3.93
CA GLU A 168 -14.86 12.14 5.31
C GLU A 168 -15.06 10.87 6.14
N PHE A 169 -14.12 10.58 7.04
CA PHE A 169 -14.20 9.40 7.89
C PHE A 169 -15.14 9.66 9.07
N GLY A 170 -16.21 8.86 9.22
CA GLY A 170 -17.22 9.03 10.26
C GLY A 170 -18.61 9.30 9.69
#